data_AF-A0A7W1RNQ7-F1
#
_entry.id   AF-A0A7W1RNQ7-F1
#
_cell.length_a   1.000
_cell.length_b   1.000
_cell.length_c   1.000
_cell.angle_alpha   90.00
_cell.angle_beta   90.00
_cell.angle_gamma   90.00
#
_symmetry.space_group_name_H-M   'P 1'
#
loop_
_entity.id
_entity.type
_entity.pdbx_description
1 polymer ?
#
loop_
_entity_poly.entity_id
_entity_poly.type
_entity_poly.pdbx_seq_one_letter_code
_entity_poly.pdbx_strand_id
1 'polypeptide(L)' 'MKKSDMGRRSAIVRAVNRFEKAVDDYAFLGTIPMDCEASIQRREEIENEYVKARELLVALFMRYSA' A
#
# COMPACT_ATOMS: atom_id res chain seq x y z
N MET A 1 1.39 -17.63 22.96
CA MET A 1 0.85 -17.02 21.72
C MET A 1 0.60 -18.14 20.71
N LYS A 2 -0.62 -18.28 20.17
CA LYS A 2 -0.97 -19.39 19.25
C LYS A 2 -0.35 -19.17 17.86
N LYS A 3 0.00 -20.23 17.11
CA LYS A 3 0.60 -20.11 15.75
C LYS A 3 -0.26 -19.26 14.79
N SER A 4 -1.59 -19.31 14.93
CA SER A 4 -2.55 -18.50 14.16
C SER A 4 -2.38 -16.98 14.39
N ASP A 5 -1.98 -16.61 15.60
CA ASP A 5 -1.83 -15.22 16.03
C ASP A 5 -0.56 -14.58 15.45
N MET A 6 0.51 -15.38 15.34
CA MET A 6 1.75 -14.96 14.67
C MET A 6 1.53 -14.72 13.17
N GLY A 7 0.77 -15.57 12.50
CA GLY A 7 0.43 -15.39 11.08
C GLY A 7 -0.37 -14.12 10.82
N ARG A 8 -1.38 -13.85 11.66
CA ARG A 8 -2.19 -12.62 11.62
C ARG A 8 -1.34 -11.38 11.81
N ARG A 9 -0.53 -11.32 12.88
CA ARG A 9 0.33 -10.16 13.18
C ARG A 9 1.32 -9.91 12.04
N SER A 10 1.92 -10.98 11.50
CA SER A 10 2.86 -10.89 10.39
C SER A 10 2.19 -10.35 9.11
N ALA A 11 0.96 -10.74 8.81
CA ALA A 11 0.21 -10.22 7.67
C ALA A 11 -0.12 -8.72 7.80
N ILE A 12 -0.57 -8.29 8.99
CA ILE A 12 -0.86 -6.87 9.26
C ILE A 12 0.42 -6.03 9.12
N VAL A 13 1.52 -6.45 9.74
CA VAL A 13 2.80 -5.72 9.66
C VAL A 13 3.26 -5.57 8.21
N ARG A 14 3.17 -6.62 7.38
CA ARG A 14 3.51 -6.53 5.96
C ARG A 14 2.61 -5.54 5.20
N ALA A 15 1.31 -5.51 5.51
CA ALA A 15 0.39 -4.60 4.87
C ALA A 15 0.63 -3.14 5.29
N VAL A 16 0.96 -2.89 6.56
CA VAL A 16 1.38 -1.57 7.06
C VAL A 16 2.63 -1.10 6.31
N ASN A 17 3.70 -1.90 6.28
CA ASN A 17 4.94 -1.52 5.62
C ASN A 17 4.74 -1.24 4.11
N ARG A 18 3.88 -2.02 3.44
CA ARG A 18 3.52 -1.79 2.03
C ARG A 18 2.78 -0.47 1.86
N PHE A 19 1.84 -0.16 2.76
CA PHE A 19 1.08 1.08 2.72
C PHE A 19 1.95 2.30 3.04
N GLU A 20 2.85 2.22 4.02
CA GLU A 20 3.81 3.30 4.32
C GLU A 20 4.66 3.65 3.10
N LYS A 21 5.25 2.64 2.43
CA LYS A 21 6.00 2.88 1.19
C LYS A 21 5.13 3.50 0.09
N ALA A 22 3.89 3.04 -0.06
CA ALA A 22 3.00 3.58 -1.09
C ALA A 22 2.59 5.03 -0.79
N VAL A 23 2.43 5.40 0.48
CA VAL A 23 2.21 6.80 0.90
C VAL A 23 3.42 7.67 0.58
N ASP A 24 4.62 7.18 0.86
CA ASP A 24 5.85 7.90 0.53
C ASP A 24 5.95 8.13 -0.98
N ASP A 25 5.82 7.08 -1.79
CA ASP A 25 5.84 7.18 -3.25
C ASP A 25 4.74 8.15 -3.77
N TYR A 26 3.53 8.10 -3.19
CA TYR A 26 2.41 8.97 -3.55
C TYR A 26 2.65 10.43 -3.18
N ALA A 27 3.35 10.71 -2.07
CA ALA A 27 3.72 12.08 -1.69
C ALA A 27 4.68 12.72 -2.71
N PHE A 28 5.51 11.91 -3.39
CA PHE A 28 6.39 12.37 -4.47
C PHE A 28 5.72 12.37 -5.86
N LEU A 29 4.45 11.96 -5.98
CA LEU A 29 3.76 11.89 -7.27
C LEU A 29 3.79 13.25 -8.02
N GLY A 30 3.64 14.35 -7.28
CA GLY A 30 3.68 15.71 -7.83
C GLY A 30 5.02 16.10 -8.46
N THR A 31 6.12 15.43 -8.13
CA THR A 31 7.46 15.73 -8.67
C THR A 31 7.76 15.00 -9.98
N ILE A 32 6.90 14.07 -10.41
CA ILE A 32 7.06 13.31 -11.65
C ILE A 32 6.41 14.11 -12.79
N PRO A 33 7.13 14.49 -13.86
CA PRO A 33 6.55 15.25 -14.97
C PRO A 33 5.47 14.45 -15.72
N MET A 34 4.66 15.11 -16.54
CA MET A 34 3.63 14.49 -17.39
C MET A 34 3.89 14.71 -18.88
N ASP A 35 5.16 14.84 -19.24
CA ASP A 35 5.63 15.23 -20.58
C ASP A 35 5.86 14.03 -21.51
N CYS A 36 5.86 12.81 -20.98
CA CYS A 36 6.02 11.59 -21.76
C CYS A 36 5.18 10.43 -21.21
N GLU A 37 4.90 9.47 -22.08
CA GLU A 37 4.09 8.28 -21.77
C GLU A 37 4.67 7.48 -20.59
N ALA A 38 6.00 7.34 -20.52
CA ALA A 38 6.66 6.64 -19.42
C ALA A 38 6.39 7.29 -18.06
N SER A 39 6.44 8.63 -17.98
CA SER A 39 6.16 9.35 -16.73
C SER A 39 4.68 9.31 -16.35
N ILE A 40 3.77 9.38 -17.34
CA ILE A 40 2.33 9.21 -17.11
C ILE A 40 2.05 7.82 -16.55
N GLN A 41 2.58 6.78 -17.20
CA GLN A 41 2.43 5.39 -16.75
C GLN A 41 2.98 5.21 -15.34
N ARG A 42 4.14 5.81 -15.04
CA ARG A 42 4.73 5.73 -13.70
C ARG A 42 3.85 6.37 -12.63
N ARG A 43 3.19 7.47 -12.95
CA ARG A 43 2.24 8.13 -12.04
C ARG A 43 1.03 7.22 -11.78
N GLU A 44 0.44 6.65 -12.83
CA GLU A 44 -0.68 5.69 -12.70
C GLU A 44 -0.33 4.47 -11.86
N GLU A 45 0.89 3.93 -12.00
CA GLU A 45 1.37 2.82 -11.17
C GLU A 45 1.41 3.19 -9.68
N ILE A 46 1.91 4.38 -9.35
CA ILE A 46 1.99 4.88 -7.97
C ILE A 46 0.59 5.06 -7.38
N GLU A 47 -0.33 5.68 -8.13
CA GLU A 47 -1.72 5.85 -7.69
C GLU A 47 -2.40 4.49 -7.45
N ASN A 48 -2.24 3.55 -8.39
CA ASN A 48 -2.80 2.21 -8.27
C ASN A 48 -2.24 1.43 -7.08
N GLU A 49 -0.94 1.54 -6.82
CA GLU A 49 -0.29 0.87 -5.70
C GLU A 49 -0.77 1.45 -4.35
N TYR A 50 -0.91 2.77 -4.26
CA TYR A 50 -1.48 3.43 -3.08
C TYR A 50 -2.88 2.92 -2.76
N VAL A 51 -3.77 2.85 -3.76
CA VAL A 51 -5.14 2.34 -3.59
C VAL A 51 -5.13 0.88 -3.13
N LYS A 52 -4.38 0.01 -3.81
CA LYS A 52 -4.33 -1.44 -3.49
C LYS A 52 -3.75 -1.69 -2.09
N ALA A 53 -2.70 -0.96 -1.71
CA ALA A 53 -2.09 -1.10 -0.39
C ALA A 53 -3.05 -0.66 0.72
N ARG A 54 -3.78 0.44 0.51
CA ARG A 54 -4.81 0.92 1.44
C ARG A 54 -5.94 -0.09 1.61
N GLU A 55 -6.48 -0.60 0.51
CA GLU A 55 -7.57 -1.59 0.52
C GLU A 55 -7.17 -2.87 1.25
N LEU A 56 -5.96 -3.39 1.00
CA LEU A 56 -5.43 -4.55 1.69
C LEU A 56 -5.33 -4.32 3.20
N LEU A 57 -4.79 -3.17 3.62
CA LEU A 57 -4.66 -2.83 5.03
C LEU A 57 -6.03 -2.74 5.71
N VAL A 58 -6.99 -2.04 5.10
CA VAL A 58 -8.37 -1.92 5.62
C VAL A 58 -9.04 -3.29 5.71
N ALA A 59 -8.93 -4.13 4.68
CA ALA A 59 -9.52 -5.46 4.67
C ALA A 59 -8.97 -6.35 5.80
N LEU A 60 -7.65 -6.31 6.02
CA LEU A 60 -7.03 -7.02 7.13
C LEU A 60 -7.47 -6.45 8.49
N PHE A 61 -7.56 -5.12 8.62
CA PHE A 61 -8.00 -4.49 9.86
C PHE A 61 -9.44 -4.88 10.20
N MET A 62 -10.35 -4.87 9.24
CA MET A 62 -11.76 -5.27 9.41
C MET A 62 -11.90 -6.75 9.76
N ARG A 63 -11.15 -7.63 9.07
CA ARG A 63 -11.17 -9.08 9.33
C ARG A 63 -10.73 -9.46 10.74
N TYR A 64 -9.90 -8.63 11.35
CA TYR A 64 -9.18 -8.93 12.57
C TYR A 64 -9.67 -8.12 13.77
N SER A 65 -10.33 -6.98 13.54
CA SER A 65 -10.95 -6.17 14.58
C SER A 65 -12.40 -6.59 14.88
N ALA A 66 -13.01 -7.39 14.00
CA ALA A 66 -14.26 -8.13 14.24
C ALA A 66 -13.98 -9.45 14.99
#